data_AF-A0A7V9L5S2-F1
#
_entry.id   AF-A0A7V9L5S2-F1
#
_cell.length_a   1.000
_cell.length_b   1.000
_cell.length_c   1.000
_cell.angle_alpha   90.00
_cell.angle_beta   90.00
_cell.angle_gamma   90.00
#
_symmetry.space_group_name_H-M   'P 1'
#
loop_
_entity.id
_entity.type
_entity.pdbx_description
1 polymer ?
#
loop_
_entity_poly.entity_id
_entity_poly.type
_entity_poly.pdbx_seq_one_letter_code
_entity_poly.pdbx_strand_id
1 'polypeptide(L)'
;VDISMNEMLVRSILTSATVFATTLIMNIFGTGLVQNFAFAMNVGVIVGAYSSIFLAPPFFLYISRKWYSGVAPAKRRGLPASPEPTASVASKADEPEE
;
A
#
# COMPACT_ATOMS: atom_id res chain seq x y z
N VAL A 1 10.34 -9.09 7.13
CA VAL A 1 9.70 -9.40 5.83
C VAL A 1 8.92 -8.18 5.31
N ASP A 2 9.11 -7.01 5.92
CA ASP A 2 8.09 -5.96 5.93
C ASP A 2 8.51 -4.71 5.14
N ILE A 3 9.80 -4.59 4.79
CA ILE A 3 10.34 -3.45 4.02
C ILE A 3 9.70 -3.41 2.63
N SER A 4 9.72 -4.52 1.87
CA SER A 4 9.19 -4.57 0.50
C SER A 4 7.69 -4.31 0.42
N MET A 5 6.94 -4.75 1.44
CA MET A 5 5.51 -4.52 1.54
C MET A 5 5.21 -3.04 1.78
N ASN A 6 5.92 -2.41 2.73
CA ASN A 6 5.79 -0.98 2.99
C ASN A 6 6.17 -0.13 1.76
N GLU A 7 7.26 -0.46 1.07
CA GLU A 7 7.70 0.25 -0.14
C GLU A 7 6.66 0.20 -1.28
N MET A 8 6.01 -0.94 -1.48
CA MET A 8 4.93 -1.04 -2.48
C MET A 8 3.68 -0.29 -2.05
N LEU A 9 3.32 -0.36 -0.76
CA LEU A 9 2.16 0.35 -0.23
C LEU A 9 2.34 1.87 -0.33
N VAL A 10 3.49 2.41 0.07
CA VAL A 10 3.82 3.83 -0.04
C VAL A 10 3.68 4.30 -1.49
N ARG A 11 4.22 3.54 -2.45
CA ARG A 11 4.09 3.87 -3.87
C ARG A 11 2.62 3.87 -4.33
N SER A 12 1.82 2.88 -3.92
CA SER A 12 0.41 2.77 -4.31
C SER A 12 -0.49 3.86 -3.71
N ILE A 13 -0.22 4.24 -2.46
CA ILE A 13 -0.96 5.28 -1.74
C ILE A 13 -0.57 6.65 -2.30
N LEU A 14 0.71 6.89 -2.54
CA LEU A 14 1.19 8.17 -3.07
C LEU A 14 0.70 8.41 -4.50
N THR A 15 0.70 7.38 -5.37
CA THR A 15 0.18 7.54 -6.73
C THR A 15 -1.33 7.73 -6.76
N SER A 16 -2.10 6.96 -5.99
CA SER A 16 -3.57 7.16 -5.91
C SER A 16 -3.93 8.53 -5.31
N ALA A 17 -3.23 8.98 -4.27
CA ALA A 17 -3.43 10.29 -3.66
C ALA A 17 -3.09 11.45 -4.60
N THR A 18 -1.97 11.35 -5.33
CA THR A 18 -1.57 12.39 -6.30
C THR A 18 -2.52 12.46 -7.49
N VAL A 19 -2.97 11.32 -8.03
CA VAL A 19 -3.99 11.30 -9.10
C VAL A 19 -5.33 11.87 -8.60
N PHE A 20 -5.75 11.55 -7.37
CA PHE A 20 -6.94 12.14 -6.77
C PHE A 20 -6.81 13.67 -6.64
N ALA A 21 -5.69 14.16 -6.12
CA ALA A 21 -5.43 15.59 -6.00
C ALA A 21 -5.41 16.31 -7.37
N THR A 22 -4.74 15.73 -8.37
CA THR A 22 -4.69 16.26 -9.74
C THR A 22 -6.08 16.35 -10.36
N THR A 23 -6.87 15.27 -10.28
CA THR A 23 -8.22 15.24 -10.86
C THR A 23 -9.20 16.15 -10.11
N LEU A 24 -9.01 16.33 -8.80
CA LEU A 24 -9.79 17.27 -7.99
C LEU A 24 -9.55 18.73 -8.41
N ILE A 25 -8.28 19.12 -8.55
CA ILE A 25 -7.91 20.46 -9.06
C ILE A 25 -8.45 20.64 -10.47
N MET A 26 -8.29 19.64 -11.34
CA MET A 26 -8.81 19.70 -12.71
C MET A 26 -10.34 19.80 -12.78
N ASN A 27 -11.07 19.28 -11.79
CA ASN A 27 -12.53 19.41 -11.74
C ASN A 27 -12.97 20.84 -11.33
N ILE A 28 -12.20 21.52 -10.47
CA ILE A 28 -12.52 22.88 -10.02
C ILE A 28 -12.11 23.92 -11.07
N PHE A 29 -10.93 23.76 -11.69
CA PHE A 29 -10.38 24.72 -12.65
C PHE A 29 -10.65 24.35 -14.12
N GLY A 30 -11.01 23.09 -14.41
CA GLY A 30 -11.28 22.63 -15.76
C GLY A 30 -12.60 23.17 -16.29
N THR A 31 -12.60 23.63 -17.54
CA THR A 31 -13.79 24.14 -18.22
C THR A 31 -14.12 23.31 -19.47
N GLY A 32 -15.39 23.26 -19.84
CA GLY A 32 -15.87 22.55 -21.03
C GLY A 32 -15.69 21.02 -20.94
N LEU A 33 -15.14 20.41 -21.99
CA LEU A 33 -14.99 18.94 -22.09
C LEU A 33 -14.11 18.35 -20.98
N VAL A 34 -13.09 19.09 -20.54
CA VAL A 34 -12.13 18.64 -19.51
C VAL A 34 -12.82 18.44 -18.17
N GLN A 35 -13.86 19.22 -17.86
CA GLN A 35 -14.62 19.07 -16.63
C GLN A 35 -15.37 17.73 -16.58
N ASN A 36 -16.01 17.34 -17.69
CA ASN A 36 -16.72 16.06 -17.78
C ASN A 36 -15.75 14.88 -17.68
N PHE A 37 -14.58 14.99 -18.29
CA PHE A 37 -13.52 14.00 -18.17
C PHE A 37 -12.94 13.93 -16.75
N ALA A 38 -12.67 15.08 -16.12
CA ALA A 38 -12.19 15.16 -14.74
C ALA A 38 -13.18 14.55 -13.76
N PHE A 39 -14.49 14.79 -13.95
CA PHE A 39 -15.53 14.18 -13.14
C PHE A 39 -15.52 12.64 -13.23
N ALA A 40 -15.45 12.10 -14.45
CA ALA A 40 -15.35 10.65 -14.65
C ALA A 40 -14.08 10.06 -14.01
N MET A 41 -12.94 10.74 -14.16
CA MET A 41 -11.67 10.33 -13.55
C MET A 41 -11.73 10.38 -12.03
N ASN A 42 -12.33 11.40 -11.43
CA ASN A 42 -12.45 11.55 -9.99
C ASN A 42 -13.29 10.41 -9.38
N VAL A 43 -14.44 10.11 -9.98
CA VAL A 43 -15.28 8.96 -9.58
C VAL A 43 -14.51 7.64 -9.73
N GLY A 44 -13.78 7.46 -10.84
CA GLY A 44 -12.97 6.26 -11.08
C GLY A 44 -11.86 6.06 -10.05
N VAL A 45 -11.16 7.14 -9.67
CA VAL A 45 -10.08 7.10 -8.68
C VAL A 45 -10.62 6.80 -7.29
N ILE A 46 -11.73 7.42 -6.88
CA ILE A 46 -12.36 7.14 -5.58
C ILE A 46 -12.73 5.66 -5.48
N VAL A 47 -13.43 5.13 -6.49
CA VAL A 47 -13.86 3.72 -6.51
C VAL A 47 -12.66 2.77 -6.58
N GLY A 48 -11.67 3.06 -7.45
CA GLY A 48 -10.49 2.22 -7.65
C GLY A 48 -9.55 2.17 -6.44
N ALA A 49 -9.26 3.33 -5.83
CA ALA A 49 -8.39 3.41 -4.66
C ALA A 49 -9.03 2.76 -3.43
N TYR A 50 -10.32 3.02 -3.20
CA TYR A 50 -11.07 2.40 -2.10
C TYR A 50 -11.18 0.88 -2.29
N SER A 51 -11.46 0.42 -3.52
CA SER A 51 -11.56 -1.02 -3.82
C SER A 51 -10.24 -1.76 -3.55
N SER A 52 -9.10 -1.22 -3.96
CA SER A 52 -7.83 -1.94 -3.82
C SER A 52 -7.37 -2.07 -2.36
N ILE A 53 -7.55 -1.02 -1.54
CA ILE A 53 -7.07 -1.01 -0.15
C ILE A 53 -8.02 -1.77 0.78
N PHE A 54 -9.33 -1.59 0.61
CA PHE A 54 -10.32 -2.12 1.57
C PHE A 54 -10.97 -3.42 1.12
N LEU A 55 -11.21 -3.63 -0.18
CA LEU A 55 -11.87 -4.85 -0.65
C LEU A 55 -10.89 -5.99 -0.94
N ALA A 56 -9.64 -5.70 -1.33
CA ALA A 56 -8.70 -6.77 -1.70
C ALA A 56 -8.39 -7.76 -0.56
N PRO A 57 -8.10 -7.34 0.70
CA PRO A 57 -7.80 -8.29 1.77
C PRO A 57 -8.95 -9.26 2.12
N PRO A 58 -10.21 -8.81 2.35
CA PRO A 58 -11.30 -9.74 2.63
C PRO A 58 -11.70 -10.58 1.42
N PHE A 59 -11.61 -10.02 0.21
CA PHE A 59 -11.91 -10.76 -1.02
C PHE A 59 -10.89 -11.87 -1.29
N PHE A 60 -9.61 -11.60 -1.04
CA PHE A 60 -8.55 -12.61 -1.12
C PHE A 60 -8.74 -13.72 -0.08
N LEU A 61 -9.12 -13.39 1.16
CA LEU A 61 -9.42 -14.40 2.19
C LEU A 61 -10.64 -15.26 1.82
N TYR A 62 -11.66 -14.67 1.21
CA TYR A 62 -12.85 -15.40 0.77
C TYR A 62 -12.52 -16.38 -0.37
N ILE A 63 -11.79 -15.93 -1.39
CA ILE A 63 -11.35 -16.78 -2.50
C ILE A 63 -10.39 -17.86 -2.00
N SER A 64 -9.43 -17.51 -1.14
CA SER A 64 -8.49 -18.48 -0.61
C SER A 64 -9.14 -19.57 0.23
N ARG A 65 -10.13 -19.22 1.03
CA ARG A 65 -10.92 -20.23 1.76
C ARG A 65 -11.68 -21.18 0.84
N LYS A 66 -12.16 -20.72 -0.33
CA LYS A 66 -13.00 -21.52 -1.25
C LYS A 66 -12.20 -22.32 -2.29
N TRP A 67 -11.07 -21.78 -2.74
CA TRP A 67 -10.26 -22.35 -3.83
C TRP A 67 -8.96 -22.97 -3.33
N TYR A 68 -8.34 -22.40 -2.30
CA TYR A 68 -7.12 -22.91 -1.67
C TYR A 68 -7.41 -23.77 -0.41
N SER A 69 -8.64 -24.27 -0.25
CA SER A 69 -9.06 -25.12 0.89
C SER A 69 -8.21 -26.38 1.08
N GLY A 70 -7.40 -26.77 0.09
CA GLY A 70 -6.45 -27.90 0.17
C GLY A 70 -5.00 -27.51 0.52
N VAL A 71 -4.66 -26.22 0.59
CA VAL A 71 -3.29 -25.74 0.87
C VAL A 71 -3.35 -24.70 1.98
N ALA A 72 -3.84 -25.10 3.16
CA ALA A 72 -3.63 -24.29 4.36
C ALA A 72 -2.15 -24.44 4.77
N PRO A 73 -1.30 -23.39 4.71
CA PRO A 73 0.00 -23.49 5.33
C PRO A 73 -0.23 -23.62 6.84
N ALA A 74 0.25 -24.73 7.40
CA ALA A 74 0.14 -25.04 8.81
C ALA A 74 0.51 -23.80 9.62
N LYS A 75 -0.45 -23.33 10.42
CA LYS A 75 -0.29 -22.32 11.46
C LYS A 75 1.01 -22.62 12.19
N ARG A 76 2.09 -21.88 11.92
CA ARG A 76 3.33 -21.94 12.70
C ARG A 76 3.05 -21.26 14.06
N ARG A 77 2.22 -21.92 14.86
CA ARG A 77 2.03 -21.69 16.29
C ARG A 77 3.29 -22.23 16.95
N GLY A 78 4.29 -21.36 17.14
CA GLY A 78 5.53 -21.72 17.83
C GLY A 78 6.82 -21.37 17.10
N LEU A 79 6.87 -20.35 16.22
CA LEU A 79 8.18 -19.78 15.92
C LEU A 79 8.61 -18.91 17.11
N PRO A 80 9.76 -19.17 17.75
CA PRO A 80 10.36 -18.20 18.65
C PRO A 80 10.52 -16.90 17.86
N ALA A 81 10.26 -15.78 18.53
CA ALA A 81 10.56 -14.45 18.00
C ALA A 81 11.90 -14.52 17.29
N SER A 82 11.88 -14.28 15.97
CA SER A 82 13.11 -14.10 15.21
C SER A 82 13.97 -13.14 16.04
N PRO A 83 15.24 -13.47 16.31
CA PRO A 83 16.06 -12.64 17.16
C PRO A 83 15.93 -11.22 16.64
N GLU A 84 15.65 -10.29 17.55
CA GLU A 84 15.77 -8.86 17.26
C GLU A 84 17.05 -8.67 16.44
N PRO A 85 17.06 -7.78 15.44
CA PRO A 85 18.31 -7.22 15.00
C PRO A 85 18.83 -6.41 16.20
N THR A 86 19.53 -7.13 17.09
CA THR A 86 20.45 -6.58 18.07
C THR A 86 21.22 -5.48 17.36
N ALA A 87 21.06 -4.26 17.86
CA ALA A 87 22.20 -3.53 18.40
C ALA A 87 23.53 -3.71 17.64
N SER A 88 23.53 -3.52 16.32
CA SER A 88 24.74 -3.67 15.49
C SER A 88 24.71 -2.79 14.24
N VAL A 89 24.23 -1.56 14.42
CA VAL A 89 24.82 -0.35 13.83
C VAL A 89 24.54 0.72 14.91
N ALA A 90 25.17 0.67 16.09
CA ALA A 90 26.50 1.28 16.24
C ALA A 90 26.69 2.27 15.08
N SER A 91 26.17 3.51 15.19
CA SER A 91 26.97 4.55 15.84
C SER A 91 28.45 4.20 15.72
N LYS A 92 28.88 4.08 14.46
CA LYS A 92 30.22 4.40 14.02
C LYS A 92 30.30 5.89 14.32
N ALA A 93 30.66 6.22 15.57
CA ALA A 93 32.03 6.58 15.87
C ALA A 93 32.48 7.62 14.84
N ASP A 94 31.80 8.76 14.87
CA ASP A 94 32.42 10.04 14.59
C ASP A 94 33.71 10.10 15.46
N GLU A 95 34.83 10.20 14.77
CA GLU A 95 36.16 10.54 15.29
C GLU A 95 36.10 11.81 16.18
N PRO A 96 36.98 11.97 17.18
CA PRO A 96 38.30 12.58 16.90
C PRO A 96 39.49 12.06 17.73
N GLU A 97 40.66 12.09 17.06
CA GLU A 97 42.00 12.47 17.55
C GLU A 97 42.64 11.80 18.78
N GLU A 98 43.67 10.98 18.51
CA GLU A 98 45.07 11.23 18.89
C GLU A 98 46.04 10.53 17.92
#